data_AF-A0A8T7GEP8-F1
#
_entry.id   AF-A0A8T7GEP8-F1
#
_cell.length_a   1.000
_cell.length_b   1.000
_cell.length_c   1.000
_cell.angle_alpha   90.00
_cell.angle_beta   90.00
_cell.angle_gamma   90.00
#
_symmetry.space_group_name_H-M   'P 1'
#
loop_
_entity.id
_entity.type
_entity.pdbx_description
1 polymer ?
#
loop_
_entity_poly.entity_id
_entity_poly.type
_entity_poly.pdbx_seq_one_letter_code
_entity_poly.pdbx_strand_id
1 'polypeptide(L)'
;MAGLALLALFAAGTVSYAQAQTVSVYAQGMPRHWQDEFGSTLLDAMSYWEKTIPGLKFELASRMEASDFVVEWASQNEKAKLGYYSTSDLNSYGKPVMAVTLGFFDGGKLQMLSPESALEVTKHELGHAIGMQHSANPDDVMYHTVDDFESLYSVVQVLDGPKNPHAASTKYQELAGSLVVPLEGKITAAKASLGVFSYGNNASDQILEDSWLAYWWAVKYLDYAEKAQMSGGASALQSDYEKSYAEFKAAYEYANLVEQKLALVDENIAKMNALK
;
A
#
# COMPACT_ATOMS: atom_id res chain seq x y z
N MET A 1 39.37 -57.93 -31.60
CA MET A 1 38.17 -57.10 -31.83
C MET A 1 37.44 -56.90 -30.51
N ALA A 2 36.73 -55.78 -30.37
CA ALA A 2 36.18 -55.15 -29.15
C ALA A 2 37.23 -54.28 -28.43
N GLY A 3 37.15 -52.95 -28.38
CA GLY A 3 36.03 -52.04 -28.67
C GLY A 3 35.88 -51.09 -27.48
N LEU A 4 36.27 -49.83 -27.68
CA LEU A 4 36.18 -48.71 -26.74
C LEU A 4 34.80 -48.61 -26.06
N ALA A 5 34.78 -48.29 -24.77
CA ALA A 5 33.63 -47.64 -24.13
C ALA A 5 34.15 -46.51 -23.23
N LEU A 6 34.18 -45.30 -23.80
CA LEU A 6 34.40 -44.05 -23.09
C LEU A 6 33.05 -43.65 -22.47
N LEU A 7 32.94 -43.68 -21.13
CA LEU A 7 31.75 -43.23 -20.43
C LEU A 7 31.75 -41.70 -20.37
N ALA A 8 31.02 -41.05 -21.28
CA ALA A 8 30.73 -39.63 -21.18
C ALA A 8 29.59 -39.40 -20.17
N LEU A 9 29.92 -38.84 -19.00
CA LEU A 9 28.92 -38.29 -18.09
C LEU A 9 28.30 -37.05 -18.76
N PHE A 10 27.08 -37.17 -19.25
CA PHE A 10 26.23 -36.00 -19.52
C PHE A 10 25.67 -35.51 -18.18
N ALA A 11 26.24 -34.42 -17.67
CA ALA A 11 25.56 -33.59 -16.69
C ALA A 11 24.35 -32.96 -17.37
N ALA A 12 23.17 -33.56 -17.19
CA ALA A 12 21.90 -32.94 -17.52
C ALA A 12 21.66 -31.80 -16.51
N GLY A 13 22.25 -30.64 -16.78
CA GLY A 13 21.81 -29.40 -16.16
C GLY A 13 20.39 -29.12 -16.66
N THR A 14 19.40 -29.27 -15.78
CA THR A 14 18.06 -28.76 -16.04
C THR A 14 18.14 -27.25 -16.05
N VAL A 15 18.27 -26.66 -17.24
CA VAL A 15 18.01 -25.23 -17.43
C VAL A 15 16.52 -25.05 -17.17
N SER A 16 16.17 -24.50 -16.00
CA SER A 16 14.82 -24.02 -15.73
C SER A 16 14.57 -22.88 -16.70
N TYR A 17 13.88 -23.14 -17.80
CA TYR A 17 13.33 -22.09 -18.64
C TYR A 17 12.29 -21.35 -17.79
N ALA A 18 12.67 -20.20 -17.22
CA ALA A 18 11.69 -19.22 -16.78
C ALA A 18 10.78 -18.97 -17.99
N GLN A 19 9.50 -19.34 -17.88
CA GLN A 19 8.54 -19.08 -18.94
C GLN A 19 8.51 -17.57 -19.14
N ALA A 20 8.93 -17.10 -20.30
CA ALA A 20 8.79 -15.69 -20.66
C ALA A 20 7.28 -15.38 -20.70
N GLN A 21 6.85 -14.43 -19.88
CA GLN A 21 5.46 -14.00 -19.76
C GLN A 21 5.35 -12.57 -20.27
N THR A 22 4.59 -12.37 -21.33
CA THR A 22 4.24 -11.03 -21.81
C THR A 22 2.83 -10.70 -21.33
N VAL A 23 2.68 -9.55 -20.68
CA VAL A 23 1.41 -9.02 -20.18
C VAL A 23 1.03 -7.79 -20.99
N SER A 24 -0.10 -7.86 -21.68
CA SER A 24 -0.63 -6.78 -22.51
C SER A 24 -1.51 -5.85 -21.67
N VAL A 25 -1.24 -4.55 -21.69
CA VAL A 25 -1.90 -3.56 -20.82
C VAL A 25 -2.53 -2.47 -21.67
N TYR A 26 -3.82 -2.21 -21.49
CA TYR A 26 -4.47 -1.05 -22.10
C TYR A 26 -4.56 0.07 -21.07
N ALA A 27 -3.87 1.18 -21.30
CA ALA A 27 -3.94 2.35 -20.42
C ALA A 27 -4.91 3.38 -20.99
N GLN A 28 -5.85 3.83 -20.15
CA GLN A 28 -6.67 4.97 -20.50
C GLN A 28 -5.82 6.22 -20.70
N GLY A 29 -6.27 7.08 -21.63
CA GLY A 29 -5.64 8.36 -21.86
C GLY A 29 -5.70 9.23 -20.61
N MET A 30 -4.53 9.61 -20.09
CA MET A 30 -4.45 10.54 -18.99
C MET A 30 -4.85 11.95 -19.47
N PRO A 31 -5.62 12.72 -18.67
CA PRO A 31 -5.88 14.12 -18.98
C PRO A 31 -4.59 14.91 -19.25
N ARG A 32 -4.59 15.72 -20.30
CA ARG A 32 -3.38 16.41 -20.79
C ARG A 32 -2.64 17.24 -19.72
N HIS A 33 -3.37 17.81 -18.76
CA HIS A 33 -2.80 18.61 -17.69
C HIS A 33 -2.09 17.78 -16.60
N TRP A 34 -2.31 16.47 -16.54
CA TRP A 34 -1.57 15.54 -15.69
C TRP A 34 -0.45 14.83 -16.44
N GLN A 35 -0.53 14.77 -17.76
CA GLN A 35 0.45 14.07 -18.60
C GLN A 35 1.89 14.58 -18.40
N ASP A 36 2.06 15.89 -18.19
CA ASP A 36 3.40 16.49 -18.01
C ASP A 36 4.04 16.05 -16.68
N GLU A 37 3.25 15.69 -15.68
CA GLU A 37 3.71 15.35 -14.32
C GLU A 37 3.71 13.83 -14.06
N PHE A 38 2.72 13.09 -14.56
CA PHE A 38 2.53 11.66 -14.30
C PHE A 38 2.63 10.79 -15.55
N GLY A 39 3.01 11.35 -16.70
CA GLY A 39 2.96 10.66 -17.98
C GLY A 39 3.88 9.44 -18.10
N SER A 40 4.93 9.36 -17.29
CA SER A 40 5.86 8.22 -17.27
C SER A 40 5.48 7.14 -16.24
N THR A 41 4.57 7.43 -15.31
CA THR A 41 4.30 6.62 -14.11
C THR A 41 4.07 5.13 -14.43
N LEU A 42 3.20 4.81 -15.40
CA LEU A 42 2.94 3.42 -15.77
C LEU A 42 4.15 2.73 -16.40
N LEU A 43 4.88 3.43 -17.27
CA LEU A 43 6.05 2.89 -17.95
C LEU A 43 7.19 2.61 -16.97
N ASP A 44 7.36 3.50 -15.99
CA ASP A 44 8.36 3.36 -14.94
C ASP A 44 8.02 2.19 -13.99
N ALA A 45 6.73 2.00 -13.66
CA ALA A 45 6.26 0.85 -12.89
C ALA A 45 6.44 -0.49 -13.65
N MET A 46 6.11 -0.52 -14.95
CA MET A 46 6.38 -1.68 -15.80
C MET A 46 7.88 -2.02 -15.83
N SER A 47 8.72 -1.00 -16.06
CA SER A 47 10.18 -1.14 -16.10
C SER A 47 10.75 -1.69 -14.79
N TYR A 48 10.18 -1.29 -13.64
CA TYR A 48 10.54 -1.84 -12.34
C TYR A 48 10.29 -3.36 -12.31
N TRP A 49 9.08 -3.81 -12.63
CA TRP A 49 8.72 -5.23 -12.57
C TRP A 49 9.46 -6.10 -13.59
N GLU A 50 9.69 -5.61 -14.81
CA GLU A 50 10.50 -6.33 -15.81
C GLU A 50 11.96 -6.54 -15.35
N LYS A 51 12.52 -5.61 -14.57
CA LYS A 51 13.86 -5.75 -13.99
C LYS A 51 13.86 -6.71 -12.80
N THR A 52 12.79 -6.69 -12.01
CA THR A 52 12.66 -7.50 -10.79
C THR A 52 12.36 -8.96 -11.11
N ILE A 53 11.60 -9.26 -12.17
CA ILE A 53 11.14 -10.62 -12.52
C ILE A 53 11.73 -11.04 -13.88
N PRO A 54 12.79 -11.87 -13.89
CA PRO A 54 13.39 -12.35 -15.13
C PRO A 54 12.39 -13.08 -16.04
N GLY A 55 12.24 -12.60 -17.27
CA GLY A 55 11.33 -13.17 -18.26
C GLY A 55 9.95 -12.50 -18.32
N LEU A 56 9.62 -11.61 -17.39
CA LEU A 56 8.42 -10.77 -17.47
C LEU A 56 8.62 -9.63 -18.47
N LYS A 57 7.60 -9.37 -19.29
CA LYS A 57 7.52 -8.26 -20.23
C LYS A 57 6.13 -7.64 -20.19
N PHE A 58 6.06 -6.32 -20.31
CA PHE A 58 4.81 -5.60 -20.51
C PHE A 58 4.75 -5.00 -21.92
N GLU A 59 3.56 -5.00 -22.51
CA GLU A 59 3.29 -4.34 -23.78
C GLU A 59 2.06 -3.46 -23.66
N LEU A 60 2.15 -2.21 -24.12
CA LEU A 60 0.98 -1.34 -24.21
C LEU A 60 0.13 -1.75 -25.42
N ALA A 61 -1.08 -2.26 -25.15
CA ALA A 61 -2.06 -2.57 -26.16
C ALA A 61 -2.65 -1.27 -26.73
N SER A 62 -2.72 -1.17 -28.06
CA SER A 62 -3.35 -0.03 -28.74
C SER A 62 -4.88 -0.03 -28.66
N ARG A 63 -5.47 -1.15 -28.24
CA ARG A 63 -6.91 -1.35 -28.09
C ARG A 63 -7.20 -2.20 -26.86
N MET A 64 -8.29 -1.89 -26.17
CA MET A 64 -8.70 -2.54 -24.94
C MET A 64 -8.92 -4.05 -25.10
N GLU A 65 -9.45 -4.50 -26.24
CA GLU A 65 -9.78 -5.91 -26.47
C GLU A 65 -8.53 -6.81 -26.50
N ALA A 66 -7.37 -6.22 -26.84
CA ALA A 66 -6.09 -6.92 -26.93
C ALA A 66 -5.29 -6.90 -25.63
N SER A 67 -5.79 -6.30 -24.55
CA SER A 67 -5.12 -6.30 -23.26
C SER A 67 -5.60 -7.42 -22.33
N ASP A 68 -4.74 -7.79 -21.40
CA ASP A 68 -5.04 -8.68 -20.28
C ASP A 68 -5.80 -7.94 -19.17
N PHE A 69 -5.47 -6.67 -18.95
CA PHE A 69 -6.19 -5.78 -18.04
C PHE A 69 -6.17 -4.32 -18.51
N VAL A 70 -6.98 -3.48 -17.87
CA VAL A 70 -7.11 -2.05 -18.15
C VAL A 70 -6.52 -1.24 -16.99
N VAL A 71 -5.79 -0.17 -17.32
CA VAL A 71 -5.36 0.86 -16.36
C VAL A 71 -6.23 2.09 -16.51
N GLU A 72 -6.83 2.55 -15.42
CA GLU A 72 -7.58 3.80 -15.35
C GLU A 72 -6.95 4.79 -14.36
N TRP A 73 -7.05 6.08 -14.67
CA TRP A 73 -6.52 7.17 -13.86
C TRP A 73 -7.67 7.91 -13.18
N ALA A 74 -7.62 8.05 -11.86
CA ALA A 74 -8.67 8.69 -11.08
C ALA A 74 -8.16 9.93 -10.33
N SER A 75 -9.04 10.92 -10.10
CA SER A 75 -8.80 12.04 -9.16
C SER A 75 -9.33 11.79 -7.75
N GLN A 76 -9.98 10.65 -7.54
CA GLN A 76 -10.42 10.09 -6.26
C GLN A 76 -11.14 8.77 -6.55
N ASN A 77 -10.85 7.73 -5.78
CA ASN A 77 -11.65 6.51 -5.79
C ASN A 77 -12.72 6.58 -4.67
N GLU A 78 -13.90 6.00 -4.91
CA GLU A 78 -15.09 6.09 -4.04
C GLU A 78 -14.89 5.54 -2.61
N LYS A 79 -13.76 4.85 -2.35
CA LYS A 79 -13.44 4.20 -1.08
C LYS A 79 -12.20 4.74 -0.37
N ALA A 80 -11.77 5.96 -0.68
CA ALA A 80 -10.54 6.55 -0.13
C ALA A 80 -9.27 5.70 -0.42
N LYS A 81 -9.29 4.92 -1.51
CA LYS A 81 -8.13 4.14 -1.94
C LYS A 81 -7.27 4.92 -2.93
N LEU A 82 -5.96 4.84 -2.75
CA LEU A 82 -4.98 5.38 -3.68
C LEU A 82 -4.89 4.58 -4.97
N GLY A 83 -5.13 3.27 -4.89
CA GLY A 83 -5.21 2.39 -6.03
C GLY A 83 -6.08 1.18 -5.73
N TYR A 84 -6.39 0.41 -6.76
CA TYR A 84 -6.81 -0.99 -6.58
C TYR A 84 -6.60 -1.77 -7.87
N TYR A 85 -6.34 -3.06 -7.71
CA TYR A 85 -6.52 -4.06 -8.75
C TYR A 85 -7.74 -4.93 -8.48
N SER A 86 -8.55 -5.16 -9.52
CA SER A 86 -9.70 -6.05 -9.49
C SER A 86 -9.60 -7.07 -10.61
N THR A 87 -9.72 -8.35 -10.27
CA THR A 87 -9.80 -9.45 -11.24
C THR A 87 -11.18 -9.61 -11.86
N SER A 88 -12.19 -8.86 -11.38
CA SER A 88 -13.57 -8.94 -11.88
C SER A 88 -13.66 -8.40 -13.30
N ASP A 89 -14.29 -9.16 -14.19
CA ASP A 89 -14.71 -8.72 -15.52
C ASP A 89 -16.12 -8.11 -15.54
N LEU A 90 -16.82 -8.10 -14.40
CA LEU A 90 -18.15 -7.51 -14.22
C LEU A 90 -18.06 -5.99 -14.04
N ASN A 91 -17.49 -5.31 -15.03
CA ASN A 91 -17.35 -3.86 -15.10
C ASN A 91 -17.55 -3.35 -16.54
N SER A 92 -17.45 -2.04 -16.76
CA SER A 92 -17.66 -1.40 -18.07
C SER A 92 -16.66 -1.82 -19.15
N TYR A 93 -15.50 -2.37 -18.77
CA TYR A 93 -14.46 -2.82 -19.70
C TYR A 93 -14.54 -4.32 -20.01
N GLY A 94 -15.31 -5.11 -19.22
CA GLY A 94 -15.40 -6.55 -19.41
C GLY A 94 -14.09 -7.30 -19.13
N LYS A 95 -13.19 -6.71 -18.33
CA LYS A 95 -11.82 -7.20 -18.08
C LYS A 95 -11.35 -6.78 -16.68
N PRO A 96 -10.31 -7.42 -16.12
CA PRO A 96 -9.64 -6.91 -14.92
C PRO A 96 -9.22 -5.44 -15.06
N VAL A 97 -9.28 -4.71 -13.95
CA VAL A 97 -9.00 -3.26 -13.90
C VAL A 97 -8.01 -2.96 -12.80
N MET A 98 -7.02 -2.14 -13.13
CA MET A 98 -6.13 -1.46 -12.21
C MET A 98 -6.49 0.02 -12.23
N ALA A 99 -6.95 0.58 -11.11
CA ALA A 99 -7.13 2.01 -10.98
C ALA A 99 -6.00 2.62 -10.16
N VAL A 100 -5.46 3.74 -10.64
CA VAL A 100 -4.48 4.54 -9.91
C VAL A 100 -5.03 5.94 -9.73
N THR A 101 -5.06 6.38 -8.48
CA THR A 101 -5.48 7.72 -8.13
C THR A 101 -4.28 8.67 -8.17
N LEU A 102 -4.42 9.81 -8.84
CA LEU A 102 -3.38 10.84 -8.97
C LEU A 102 -3.58 12.01 -8.01
N GLY A 103 -4.71 12.07 -7.33
CA GLY A 103 -5.03 13.09 -6.32
C GLY A 103 -6.31 12.75 -5.57
N PHE A 104 -6.67 13.49 -4.55
CA PHE A 104 -7.89 13.28 -3.77
C PHE A 104 -8.47 14.58 -3.28
N PHE A 105 -9.76 14.60 -3.01
CA PHE A 105 -10.40 15.77 -2.41
C PHE A 105 -10.30 15.72 -0.89
N ASP A 106 -9.69 16.75 -0.31
CA ASP A 106 -9.74 17.05 1.13
C ASP A 106 -10.25 18.47 1.35
N GLY A 107 -11.25 18.62 2.22
CA GLY A 107 -11.87 19.92 2.52
C GLY A 107 -12.42 20.66 1.29
N GLY A 108 -12.83 19.93 0.25
CA GLY A 108 -13.31 20.49 -1.02
C GLY A 108 -12.20 20.98 -1.97
N LYS A 109 -10.93 20.69 -1.67
CA LYS A 109 -9.78 20.99 -2.54
C LYS A 109 -9.16 19.70 -3.06
N LEU A 110 -8.85 19.66 -4.34
CA LEU A 110 -8.07 18.59 -4.94
C LEU A 110 -6.61 18.73 -4.50
N GLN A 111 -6.12 17.71 -3.80
CA GLN A 111 -4.72 17.53 -3.44
C GLN A 111 -4.12 16.51 -4.41
N MET A 112 -3.11 16.90 -5.17
CA MET A 112 -2.40 15.98 -6.06
C MET A 112 -1.39 15.15 -5.28
N LEU A 113 -1.20 13.90 -5.68
CA LEU A 113 -0.06 13.10 -5.22
C LEU A 113 1.23 13.66 -5.82
N SER A 114 2.37 13.40 -5.17
CA SER A 114 3.65 13.60 -5.85
C SER A 114 3.83 12.53 -6.95
N PRO A 115 4.62 12.81 -8.01
CA PRO A 115 4.99 11.81 -9.01
C PRO A 115 5.57 10.53 -8.40
N GLU A 116 6.39 10.66 -7.35
CA GLU A 116 6.98 9.52 -6.65
C GLU A 116 5.92 8.68 -5.95
N SER A 117 4.94 9.34 -5.30
CA SER A 117 3.85 8.65 -4.62
C SER A 117 2.96 7.91 -5.61
N ALA A 118 2.59 8.56 -6.72
CA ALA A 118 1.83 7.93 -7.79
C ALA A 118 2.58 6.73 -8.41
N LEU A 119 3.91 6.82 -8.53
CA LEU A 119 4.74 5.72 -9.01
C LEU A 119 4.75 4.54 -8.04
N GLU A 120 4.89 4.76 -6.73
CA GLU A 120 4.84 3.67 -5.74
C GLU A 120 3.47 2.98 -5.74
N VAL A 121 2.37 3.74 -5.79
CA VAL A 121 1.00 3.18 -5.93
C VAL A 121 0.92 2.33 -7.19
N THR A 122 1.38 2.86 -8.31
CA THR A 122 1.30 2.15 -9.60
C THR A 122 2.13 0.87 -9.58
N LYS A 123 3.31 0.85 -8.95
CA LYS A 123 4.10 -0.38 -8.80
C LYS A 123 3.36 -1.42 -7.96
N HIS A 124 2.77 -1.01 -6.83
CA HIS A 124 2.04 -1.90 -5.94
C HIS A 124 0.86 -2.58 -6.65
N GLU A 125 -0.02 -1.77 -7.26
CA GLU A 125 -1.21 -2.28 -7.94
C GLU A 125 -0.85 -3.11 -9.18
N LEU A 126 0.21 -2.73 -9.91
CA LEU A 126 0.71 -3.51 -11.02
C LEU A 126 1.27 -4.86 -10.57
N GLY A 127 1.82 -4.94 -9.35
CA GLY A 127 2.20 -6.18 -8.70
C GLY A 127 1.02 -7.12 -8.50
N HIS A 128 -0.11 -6.61 -8.00
CA HIS A 128 -1.35 -7.39 -7.94
C HIS A 128 -1.84 -7.85 -9.31
N ALA A 129 -1.72 -6.99 -10.33
CA ALA A 129 -2.11 -7.34 -11.70
C ALA A 129 -1.30 -8.50 -12.30
N ILE A 130 -0.07 -8.71 -11.84
CA ILE A 130 0.77 -9.85 -12.22
C ILE A 130 0.74 -11.00 -11.20
N GLY A 131 -0.18 -10.97 -10.23
CA GLY A 131 -0.45 -12.07 -9.30
C GLY A 131 0.31 -12.01 -7.98
N MET A 132 1.02 -10.92 -7.69
CA MET A 132 1.68 -10.74 -6.40
C MET A 132 0.65 -10.54 -5.29
N GLN A 133 0.88 -11.19 -4.16
CA GLN A 133 0.15 -10.95 -2.92
C GLN A 133 0.88 -9.91 -2.08
N HIS A 134 0.19 -9.35 -1.08
CA HIS A 134 0.85 -8.47 -0.12
C HIS A 134 2.04 -9.15 0.55
N SER A 135 3.11 -8.39 0.71
CA SER A 135 4.29 -8.77 1.49
C SER A 135 4.09 -8.38 2.95
N ALA A 136 4.71 -9.11 3.88
CA ALA A 136 4.78 -8.72 5.28
C ALA A 136 6.03 -7.87 5.60
N ASN A 137 6.92 -7.69 4.64
CA ASN A 137 8.14 -6.90 4.79
C ASN A 137 7.84 -5.42 4.49
N PRO A 138 8.07 -4.49 5.44
CA PRO A 138 7.76 -3.07 5.24
C PRO A 138 8.60 -2.38 4.15
N ASP A 139 9.75 -2.94 3.79
CA ASP A 139 10.63 -2.40 2.74
C ASP A 139 10.29 -2.96 1.34
N ASP A 140 9.28 -3.82 1.24
CA ASP A 140 8.83 -4.43 -0.02
C ASP A 140 7.78 -3.55 -0.70
N VAL A 141 7.86 -3.41 -2.02
CA VAL A 141 6.87 -2.65 -2.80
C VAL A 141 5.45 -3.23 -2.66
N MET A 142 5.33 -4.53 -2.39
CA MET A 142 4.04 -5.20 -2.16
C MET A 142 3.57 -5.11 -0.70
N TYR A 143 4.23 -4.34 0.16
CA TYR A 143 3.68 -4.04 1.48
C TYR A 143 2.36 -3.25 1.32
N HIS A 144 1.29 -3.65 2.03
CA HIS A 144 -0.15 -3.26 1.87
C HIS A 144 -0.51 -1.79 2.12
N THR A 145 0.48 -0.94 1.93
CA THR A 145 0.72 0.30 2.63
C THR A 145 0.53 1.49 1.73
N VAL A 146 0.41 1.21 0.45
CA VAL A 146 0.28 2.18 -0.61
C VAL A 146 -1.20 2.37 -0.98
N ASP A 147 -2.13 1.68 -0.30
CA ASP A 147 -3.53 1.57 -0.74
C ASP A 147 -4.47 2.66 -0.18
N ASP A 148 -4.05 3.48 0.82
CA ASP A 148 -4.93 4.43 1.54
C ASP A 148 -4.34 5.85 1.60
N PHE A 149 -5.16 6.88 1.31
CA PHE A 149 -4.77 8.31 1.33
C PHE A 149 -4.22 8.76 2.67
N GLU A 150 -4.77 8.24 3.77
CA GLU A 150 -4.33 8.59 5.14
C GLU A 150 -2.87 8.24 5.39
N SER A 151 -2.36 7.22 4.68
CA SER A 151 -0.97 6.77 4.81
C SER A 151 0.04 7.64 4.07
N LEU A 152 -0.39 8.42 3.07
CA LEU A 152 0.42 9.43 2.39
C LEU A 152 0.30 10.81 3.03
N TYR A 153 -0.84 11.12 3.66
CA TYR A 153 -1.09 12.44 4.27
C TYR A 153 -0.08 12.80 5.36
N SER A 154 0.35 11.78 6.09
CA SER A 154 1.35 11.87 7.15
C SER A 154 2.78 12.10 6.66
N VAL A 155 3.04 12.02 5.34
CA VAL A 155 4.32 12.40 4.72
C VAL A 155 4.35 13.89 4.35
N VAL A 156 3.20 14.56 4.20
CA VAL A 156 3.09 15.87 3.51
C VAL A 156 2.72 17.04 4.44
N GLN A 157 2.27 16.82 5.68
CA GLN A 157 1.91 17.94 6.57
C GLN A 157 3.11 18.67 7.21
N VAL A 158 3.79 19.51 6.42
CA VAL A 158 4.71 20.57 6.90
C VAL A 158 4.33 21.90 6.26
N LEU A 159 3.13 22.43 6.53
CA LEU A 159 2.74 23.77 6.03
C LEU A 159 1.91 24.55 7.07
N ASP A 160 2.50 24.75 8.23
CA ASP A 160 2.51 26.01 9.01
C ASP A 160 3.19 25.72 10.35
N GLY A 161 4.43 26.17 10.49
CA GLY A 161 5.21 25.97 11.70
C GLY A 161 4.57 26.69 12.90
N PRO A 162 4.56 26.08 14.09
CA PRO A 162 4.03 26.73 15.29
C PRO A 162 4.87 27.95 15.64
N LYS A 163 4.23 29.04 16.09
CA LYS A 163 4.92 30.26 16.56
C LYS A 163 5.92 30.02 17.70
N ASN A 164 5.76 28.92 18.43
CA ASN A 164 6.70 28.45 19.45
C ASN A 164 6.92 26.93 19.28
N PRO A 165 7.90 26.52 18.46
CA PRO A 165 8.17 25.11 18.17
C PRO A 165 8.54 24.29 19.39
N HIS A 166 9.27 24.88 20.35
CA HIS A 166 9.63 24.20 21.59
C HIS A 166 8.39 23.78 22.39
N ALA A 167 7.52 24.74 22.70
CA ALA A 167 6.31 24.46 23.48
C ALA A 167 5.35 23.50 22.74
N ALA A 168 5.25 23.65 21.42
CA ALA A 168 4.42 22.77 20.59
C ALA A 168 4.97 21.35 20.54
N SER A 169 6.29 21.19 20.41
CA SER A 169 6.98 19.91 20.46
C SER A 169 6.74 19.20 21.79
N THR A 170 6.92 19.87 22.93
CA THR A 170 6.68 19.27 24.25
C THR A 170 5.24 18.79 24.39
N LYS A 171 4.26 19.60 23.97
CA LYS A 171 2.85 19.23 24.00
C LYS A 171 2.58 17.95 23.20
N TYR A 172 3.06 17.87 21.96
CA TYR A 172 2.80 16.71 21.12
C TYR A 172 3.59 15.48 21.57
N GLN A 173 4.77 15.64 22.16
CA GLN A 173 5.51 14.53 22.79
C GLN A 173 4.68 13.86 23.88
N GLU A 174 4.03 14.65 24.75
CA GLU A 174 3.17 14.14 25.82
C GLU A 174 1.91 13.46 25.26
N LEU A 175 1.24 14.11 24.31
CA LEU A 175 0.03 13.56 23.68
C LEU A 175 0.34 12.24 22.96
N ALA A 176 1.34 12.23 22.08
CA ALA A 176 1.76 11.04 21.36
C ALA A 176 2.22 9.94 22.31
N GLY A 177 3.03 10.26 23.32
CA GLY A 177 3.46 9.29 24.32
C GLY A 177 2.30 8.64 25.09
N SER A 178 1.26 9.41 25.42
CA SER A 178 0.08 8.90 26.11
C SER A 178 -0.79 7.97 25.25
N LEU A 179 -0.80 8.17 23.93
CA LEU A 179 -1.53 7.34 22.98
C LEU A 179 -0.72 6.14 22.50
N VAL A 180 0.53 6.31 22.10
CA VAL A 180 1.35 5.26 21.48
C VAL A 180 1.60 4.09 22.42
N VAL A 181 1.98 4.38 23.67
CA VAL A 181 2.35 3.35 24.66
C VAL A 181 1.29 2.25 24.85
N PRO A 182 -0.02 2.57 25.03
CA PRO A 182 -1.03 1.52 25.20
C PRO A 182 -1.41 0.75 23.92
N LEU A 183 -1.05 1.23 22.71
CA LEU A 183 -1.56 0.67 21.45
C LEU A 183 -1.05 -0.75 21.16
N GLU A 184 0.17 -1.10 21.56
CA GLU A 184 0.71 -2.45 21.37
C GLU A 184 -0.17 -3.51 22.07
N GLY A 185 -0.62 -3.20 23.29
CA GLY A 185 -1.54 -4.04 24.03
C GLY A 185 -2.90 -4.19 23.34
N LYS A 186 -3.42 -3.10 22.76
CA LYS A 186 -4.70 -3.11 22.03
C LYS A 186 -4.60 -3.89 20.71
N ILE A 187 -3.51 -3.74 19.97
CA ILE A 187 -3.23 -4.53 18.75
C ILE A 187 -3.16 -6.02 19.09
N THR A 188 -2.46 -6.37 20.17
CA THR A 188 -2.38 -7.77 20.62
C THR A 188 -3.77 -8.35 20.94
N ALA A 189 -4.59 -7.57 21.63
CA ALA A 189 -5.97 -7.97 21.94
C ALA A 189 -6.83 -8.13 20.68
N ALA A 190 -6.75 -7.18 19.73
CA ALA A 190 -7.49 -7.24 18.47
C ALA A 190 -7.13 -8.48 17.63
N LYS A 191 -5.83 -8.80 17.54
CA LYS A 191 -5.37 -10.03 16.86
C LYS A 191 -5.95 -11.29 17.47
N ALA A 192 -5.94 -11.38 18.80
CA ALA A 192 -6.49 -12.52 19.53
C ALA A 192 -8.00 -12.65 19.28
N SER A 193 -8.73 -11.53 19.28
CA SER A 193 -10.16 -11.51 19.00
C SER A 193 -10.50 -11.91 17.56
N LEU A 194 -9.69 -11.53 16.56
CA LEU A 194 -9.90 -11.95 15.18
C LEU A 194 -9.58 -13.44 14.96
N GLY A 195 -8.59 -13.98 15.68
CA GLY A 195 -8.18 -15.38 15.57
C GLY A 195 -9.23 -16.42 15.98
N VAL A 196 -10.35 -16.01 16.59
CA VAL A 196 -11.45 -16.92 16.96
C VAL A 196 -12.45 -17.18 15.83
N PHE A 197 -12.36 -16.43 14.72
CA PHE A 197 -13.24 -16.57 13.56
C PHE A 197 -12.59 -17.45 12.49
N SER A 198 -13.42 -18.23 11.80
CA SER A 198 -13.01 -19.12 10.71
C SER A 198 -13.84 -18.86 9.46
N TYR A 199 -13.20 -18.92 8.30
CA TYR A 199 -13.88 -18.86 7.00
C TYR A 199 -14.85 -20.02 6.81
N GLY A 200 -15.99 -19.75 6.18
CA GLY A 200 -17.00 -20.79 5.91
C GLY A 200 -18.44 -20.29 5.76
N ASN A 201 -18.67 -18.98 5.81
CA ASN A 201 -19.95 -18.36 5.50
C ASN A 201 -19.70 -17.10 4.67
N ASN A 202 -20.10 -17.13 3.40
CA ASN A 202 -19.86 -16.06 2.42
C ASN A 202 -20.24 -14.65 2.93
N ALA A 203 -21.25 -14.52 3.81
CA ALA A 203 -21.66 -13.21 4.35
C ALA A 203 -20.72 -12.69 5.46
N SER A 204 -20.12 -13.57 6.27
CA SER A 204 -19.14 -13.19 7.31
C SER A 204 -17.71 -13.16 6.79
N ASP A 205 -17.42 -13.89 5.71
CA ASP A 205 -16.06 -14.01 5.17
C ASP A 205 -15.52 -12.65 4.68
N GLN A 206 -16.34 -11.85 3.98
CA GLN A 206 -15.96 -10.49 3.58
C GLN A 206 -15.72 -9.58 4.80
N ILE A 207 -16.56 -9.69 5.83
CA ILE A 207 -16.41 -8.88 7.05
C ILE A 207 -15.13 -9.27 7.79
N LEU A 208 -14.78 -10.56 7.80
CA LEU A 208 -13.54 -11.06 8.38
C LEU A 208 -12.31 -10.54 7.61
N GLU A 209 -12.35 -10.53 6.28
CA GLU A 209 -11.30 -9.95 5.44
C GLU A 209 -11.13 -8.45 5.71
N ASP A 210 -12.22 -7.69 5.71
CA ASP A 210 -12.21 -6.25 6.01
C ASP A 210 -11.66 -5.98 7.42
N SER A 211 -11.95 -6.87 8.38
CA SER A 211 -11.41 -6.78 9.74
C SER A 211 -9.90 -7.03 9.80
N TRP A 212 -9.41 -8.05 9.11
CA TRP A 212 -7.96 -8.30 9.03
C TRP A 212 -7.23 -7.17 8.34
N LEU A 213 -7.81 -6.59 7.29
CA LEU A 213 -7.26 -5.42 6.62
C LEU A 213 -7.16 -4.23 7.59
N ALA A 214 -8.24 -3.92 8.33
CA ALA A 214 -8.23 -2.87 9.35
C ALA A 214 -7.17 -3.13 10.44
N TYR A 215 -7.05 -4.37 10.92
CA TYR A 215 -6.01 -4.77 11.87
C TYR A 215 -4.60 -4.50 11.34
N TRP A 216 -4.29 -4.86 10.10
CA TRP A 216 -2.96 -4.64 9.53
C TRP A 216 -2.65 -3.16 9.31
N TRP A 217 -3.66 -2.34 9.01
CA TRP A 217 -3.51 -0.88 9.02
C TRP A 217 -3.20 -0.34 10.42
N ALA A 218 -3.87 -0.84 11.46
CA ALA A 218 -3.58 -0.47 12.84
C ALA A 218 -2.12 -0.81 13.22
N VAL A 219 -1.63 -2.01 12.89
CA VAL A 219 -0.23 -2.41 13.12
C VAL A 219 0.74 -1.47 12.43
N LYS A 220 0.48 -1.14 11.16
CA LYS A 220 1.33 -0.25 10.38
C LYS A 220 1.37 1.16 10.95
N TYR A 221 0.23 1.73 11.30
CA TYR A 221 0.17 3.06 11.89
C TYR A 221 0.85 3.10 13.26
N LEU A 222 0.87 2.00 14.02
CA LEU A 222 1.66 1.93 15.24
C LEU A 222 3.16 2.03 14.95
N ASP A 223 3.69 1.27 13.98
CA ASP A 223 5.11 1.35 13.59
C ASP A 223 5.50 2.77 13.16
N TYR A 224 4.64 3.43 12.39
CA TYR A 224 4.86 4.82 11.99
C TYR A 224 4.82 5.79 13.17
N ALA A 225 3.88 5.60 14.09
CA ALA A 225 3.78 6.40 15.30
C ALA A 225 5.04 6.26 16.17
N GLU A 226 5.55 5.04 16.34
CA GLU A 226 6.76 4.75 17.11
C GLU A 226 8.02 5.34 16.46
N LYS A 227 8.18 5.18 15.14
CA LYS A 227 9.29 5.78 14.37
C LYS A 227 9.29 7.30 14.47
N ALA A 228 8.14 7.93 14.29
CA ALA A 228 7.98 9.37 14.42
C ALA A 228 8.24 9.83 15.87
N GLN A 229 7.76 9.10 16.87
CA GLN A 229 8.03 9.38 18.29
C GLN A 229 9.54 9.35 18.60
N MET A 230 10.26 8.35 18.06
CA MET A 230 11.72 8.25 18.21
C MET A 230 12.47 9.37 17.47
N SER A 231 12.08 9.68 16.23
CA SER A 231 12.67 10.77 15.42
C SER A 231 12.46 12.13 16.06
N GLY A 232 11.27 12.38 16.61
CA GLY A 232 10.94 13.57 17.38
C GLY A 232 11.83 13.72 18.61
N GLY A 233 12.00 12.64 19.39
CA GLY A 233 12.90 12.62 20.54
C GLY A 233 14.35 12.92 20.16
N ALA A 234 14.86 12.34 19.06
CA ALA A 234 16.20 12.60 18.57
C ALA A 234 16.40 14.07 18.15
N SER A 235 15.40 14.67 17.49
CA SER A 235 15.42 16.06 17.06
C SER A 235 15.35 17.03 18.25
N ALA A 236 14.54 16.71 19.27
CA ALA A 236 14.48 17.47 20.52
C ALA A 236 15.85 17.54 21.23
N LEU A 237 16.58 16.42 21.28
CA LEU A 237 17.93 16.37 21.86
C LEU A 237 18.94 17.25 21.12
N GLN A 238 18.72 17.48 19.82
CA GLN A 238 19.53 18.37 18.99
C GLN A 238 19.04 19.83 19.03
N SER A 239 18.00 20.12 19.83
CA SER A 239 17.32 21.42 19.88
C SER A 239 16.68 21.84 18.55
N ASP A 240 16.45 20.90 17.63
CA ASP A 240 15.68 21.13 16.40
C ASP A 240 14.18 20.97 16.69
N TYR A 241 13.62 22.00 17.32
CA TYR A 241 12.24 21.95 17.83
C TYR A 241 11.17 22.06 16.74
N GLU A 242 11.51 22.56 15.56
CA GLU A 242 10.59 22.56 14.41
C GLU A 242 10.40 21.16 13.87
N LYS A 243 11.52 20.45 13.62
CA LYS A 243 11.47 19.05 13.21
C LYS A 243 10.89 18.17 14.30
N SER A 244 11.32 18.36 15.54
CA SER A 244 10.79 17.62 16.69
C SER A 244 9.28 17.77 16.82
N TYR A 245 8.74 18.98 16.64
CA TYR A 245 7.30 19.21 16.62
C TYR A 245 6.59 18.44 15.50
N ALA A 246 7.11 18.51 14.27
CA ALA A 246 6.50 17.84 13.13
C ALA A 246 6.41 16.32 13.34
N GLU A 247 7.49 15.73 13.85
CA GLU A 247 7.59 14.30 14.13
C GLU A 247 6.65 13.86 15.28
N PHE A 248 6.60 14.60 16.39
CA PHE A 248 5.66 14.26 17.47
C PHE A 248 4.19 14.48 17.09
N LYS A 249 3.89 15.47 16.23
CA LYS A 249 2.55 15.65 15.67
C LYS A 249 2.17 14.48 14.77
N ALA A 250 3.07 14.05 13.88
CA ALA A 250 2.86 12.87 13.05
C ALA A 250 2.65 11.61 13.91
N ALA A 251 3.46 11.41 14.96
CA ALA A 251 3.31 10.30 15.90
C ALA A 251 1.91 10.26 16.54
N TYR A 252 1.42 11.42 16.99
CA TYR A 252 0.07 11.56 17.55
C TYR A 252 -1.02 11.27 16.50
N GLU A 253 -0.89 11.79 15.29
CA GLU A 253 -1.86 11.58 14.20
C GLU A 253 -1.95 10.09 13.82
N TYR A 254 -0.81 9.43 13.65
CA TYR A 254 -0.77 7.98 13.41
C TYR A 254 -1.39 7.18 14.55
N ALA A 255 -1.09 7.53 15.81
CA ALA A 255 -1.69 6.86 16.96
C ALA A 255 -3.23 6.96 16.95
N ASN A 256 -3.79 8.09 16.51
CA ASN A 256 -5.24 8.22 16.34
C ASN A 256 -5.78 7.35 15.19
N LEU A 257 -5.03 7.20 14.10
CA LEU A 257 -5.40 6.28 13.02
C LEU A 257 -5.40 4.82 13.49
N VAL A 258 -4.47 4.43 14.37
CA VAL A 258 -4.50 3.11 15.00
C VAL A 258 -5.81 2.91 15.76
N GLU A 259 -6.20 3.84 16.63
CA GLU A 259 -7.46 3.75 17.39
C GLU A 259 -8.68 3.63 16.47
N GLN A 260 -8.72 4.39 15.36
CA GLN A 260 -9.82 4.32 14.40
C GLN A 260 -9.92 2.95 13.72
N LYS A 261 -8.78 2.40 13.27
CA LYS A 261 -8.77 1.08 12.63
C LYS A 261 -9.08 -0.04 13.63
N LEU A 262 -8.63 0.08 14.88
CA LEU A 262 -9.02 -0.86 15.95
C LEU A 262 -10.51 -0.78 16.29
N ALA A 263 -11.11 0.41 16.30
CA ALA A 263 -12.56 0.56 16.48
C ALA A 263 -13.35 -0.11 15.34
N LEU A 264 -12.85 -0.03 14.10
CA LEU A 264 -13.46 -0.73 12.96
C LEU A 264 -13.35 -2.26 13.10
N VAL A 265 -12.23 -2.77 13.63
CA VAL A 265 -12.09 -4.19 13.98
C VAL A 265 -13.16 -4.61 14.98
N ASP A 266 -13.34 -3.85 16.07
CA ASP A 266 -14.36 -4.14 17.09
C ASP A 266 -15.79 -4.12 16.51
N GLU A 267 -16.10 -3.13 15.67
CA GLU A 267 -17.39 -3.03 14.97
C GLU A 267 -17.65 -4.26 14.09
N ASN A 268 -16.65 -4.67 13.30
CA ASN A 268 -16.80 -5.81 12.41
C ASN A 268 -16.89 -7.13 13.16
N ILE A 269 -16.17 -7.29 14.28
CA ILE A 269 -16.33 -8.43 15.20
C ILE A 269 -17.77 -8.50 15.73
N ALA A 270 -18.35 -7.36 16.12
CA ALA A 270 -19.74 -7.32 16.57
C ALA A 270 -20.72 -7.74 15.46
N LYS A 271 -20.51 -7.28 14.22
CA LYS A 271 -21.30 -7.71 13.05
C LYS A 271 -21.17 -9.21 12.79
N MET A 272 -19.96 -9.76 12.80
CA MET A 272 -19.74 -11.20 12.60
C MET A 272 -20.42 -12.04 13.67
N ASN A 273 -20.40 -11.61 14.93
CA ASN A 273 -21.09 -12.32 16.00
C ASN A 273 -22.62 -12.28 15.86
N ALA A 274 -23.19 -11.23 15.26
CA ALA A 274 -24.62 -11.15 14.97
C ALA A 274 -25.08 -12.04 13.81
N LEU A 275 -24.15 -12.52 12.98
CA LEU A 275 -24.41 -13.42 11.84
C LEU A 275 -24.25 -14.91 12.17
N LYS A 276 -23.83 -15.24 13.40
CA LYS A 276 -23.78 -16.61 13.94
C LYS A 276 -25.14 -17.05 14.45
#